data_AF-A0A7I8V586-F1
#
_entry.id   AF-A0A7I8V586-F1
#
_cell.length_a   1.000
_cell.length_b   1.000
_cell.length_c   1.000
_cell.angle_alpha   90.00
_cell.angle_beta   90.00
_cell.angle_gamma   90.00
#
_symmetry.space_group_name_H-M   'P 1'
#
loop_
_entity.id
_entity.type
_entity.pdbx_description
1 polymer ?
#
loop_
_entity_poly.entity_id
_entity_poly.type
_entity_poly.pdbx_seq_one_letter_code
_entity_poly.pdbx_strand_id
1 'polypeptide(L)'
;MLTETEAVENIQTILEINQGRTLKKLIYVLIESHPELLVKLESQNQKLFHVYNEYFDLTVILLDKLIVVIEQTTWVIKENAILSSVWIIEYAKSLLSLDGYIETITKSIIDTFKPNSTIHLNPECSIILYHQVKVLKRLIQEVDGVKETLRSQFYEEFLYYLTVSSINNKDMTCDPIREIILKTLEHIIKEITQRPFSLQTTKQSINLSDSSS
;
A
#
# COMPACT_ATOMS: atom_id res chain seq x y z
N MET A 1 -24.75 -16.51 -3.17
CA MET A 1 -23.36 -16.04 -3.29
C MET A 1 -23.25 -15.42 -4.66
N LEU A 2 -23.10 -14.09 -4.74
CA LEU A 2 -22.75 -13.43 -6.00
C LEU A 2 -21.28 -13.74 -6.29
N THR A 3 -20.96 -14.01 -7.54
CA THR A 3 -19.55 -14.13 -7.95
C THR A 3 -18.87 -12.77 -7.81
N GLU A 4 -17.57 -12.72 -7.51
CA GLU A 4 -16.84 -11.45 -7.29
C GLU A 4 -17.04 -10.47 -8.46
N THR A 5 -17.14 -10.99 -9.68
CA THR A 5 -17.38 -10.23 -10.90
C THR A 5 -18.76 -9.56 -10.93
N GLU A 6 -19.82 -10.28 -10.53
CA GLU A 6 -21.18 -9.74 -10.44
C GLU A 6 -21.33 -8.71 -9.31
N ALA A 7 -20.55 -8.85 -8.23
CA ALA A 7 -20.52 -7.87 -7.16
C ALA A 7 -19.90 -6.55 -7.63
N VAL A 8 -18.80 -6.62 -8.38
CA VAL A 8 -18.12 -5.44 -8.95
C VAL A 8 -19.00 -4.71 -9.96
N GLU A 9 -19.67 -5.42 -10.88
CA GLU A 9 -20.58 -4.81 -11.87
C GLU A 9 -21.79 -4.12 -11.20
N ASN A 10 -22.36 -4.74 -10.17
CA ASN A 10 -23.46 -4.14 -9.41
C ASN A 10 -23.02 -2.86 -8.69
N ILE A 11 -21.84 -2.85 -8.07
CA ILE A 11 -21.35 -1.65 -7.38
C ILE A 11 -20.98 -0.55 -8.39
N GLN A 12 -20.37 -0.91 -9.53
CA GLN A 12 -20.09 0.03 -10.61
C GLN A 12 -21.36 0.72 -11.12
N THR A 13 -22.44 -0.04 -11.28
CA THR A 13 -23.76 0.48 -11.67
C THR A 13 -24.34 1.42 -10.61
N ILE A 14 -24.21 1.09 -9.32
CA ILE A 14 -24.69 1.92 -8.20
C ILE A 14 -23.93 3.26 -8.14
N LEU A 15 -22.66 3.29 -8.52
CA LEU A 15 -21.85 4.51 -8.51
C LEU A 15 -22.05 5.42 -9.71
N GLU A 16 -22.64 4.90 -10.79
CA GLU A 16 -23.02 5.73 -11.93
C GLU A 16 -24.19 6.67 -11.59
N ILE A 17 -24.90 6.39 -10.49
CA ILE A 17 -25.92 7.27 -9.90
C ILE A 17 -25.21 8.48 -9.24
N ASN A 18 -25.73 9.69 -9.50
CA ASN A 18 -25.08 11.02 -9.39
C ASN A 18 -24.09 11.31 -8.23
N GLN A 19 -24.16 10.64 -7.08
CA GLN A 19 -23.22 10.84 -5.96
C GLN A 19 -21.96 9.97 -6.09
N GLY A 20 -22.05 8.79 -6.70
CA GLY A 20 -20.91 7.90 -6.91
C GLY A 20 -19.96 8.38 -8.00
N ARG A 21 -20.44 9.13 -9.00
CA ARG A 21 -19.61 9.66 -10.11
C ARG A 21 -18.53 10.65 -9.63
N THR A 22 -18.80 11.43 -8.59
CA THR A 22 -17.80 12.35 -8.00
C THR A 22 -16.74 11.58 -7.23
N LEU A 23 -17.16 10.60 -6.42
CA LEU A 23 -16.26 9.69 -5.72
C LEU A 23 -15.39 8.88 -6.69
N LYS A 24 -16.00 8.43 -7.79
CA LYS A 24 -15.38 7.73 -8.92
C LYS A 24 -14.22 8.54 -9.52
N LYS A 25 -14.45 9.83 -9.79
CA LYS A 25 -13.45 10.77 -10.30
C LYS A 25 -12.37 11.08 -9.27
N LEU A 26 -12.74 11.19 -7.99
CA LEU A 26 -11.81 11.42 -6.90
C LEU A 26 -10.81 10.26 -6.80
N ILE A 27 -11.29 9.02 -6.75
CA ILE A 27 -10.44 7.83 -6.66
C ILE A 27 -9.53 7.71 -7.90
N TYR A 28 -10.04 8.02 -9.09
CA TYR A 28 -9.23 8.08 -10.31
C TYR A 28 -8.05 9.06 -10.18
N VAL A 29 -8.35 10.30 -9.80
CA VAL A 29 -7.35 11.37 -9.63
C VAL A 29 -6.34 11.05 -8.52
N LEU A 30 -6.75 10.30 -7.50
CA LEU A 30 -5.92 9.91 -6.35
C LEU A 30 -4.86 8.85 -6.65
N ILE A 31 -5.16 7.90 -7.55
CA ILE A 31 -4.30 6.73 -7.80
C ILE A 31 -3.56 6.85 -9.14
N GLU A 32 -3.96 7.80 -10.01
CA GLU A 32 -3.27 8.08 -11.27
C GLU A 32 -1.94 8.81 -11.01
N SER A 33 -0.98 8.04 -10.50
CA SER A 33 0.43 8.40 -10.45
C SER A 33 1.08 7.79 -11.68
N HIS A 34 1.78 8.62 -12.47
CA HIS A 34 2.59 8.17 -13.61
C HIS A 34 4.06 8.09 -13.19
N PRO A 35 4.52 6.96 -12.62
CA PRO A 35 5.89 6.82 -12.12
C PRO A 35 6.95 7.02 -13.23
N GLU A 36 6.62 6.73 -14.48
CA GLU A 36 7.49 6.99 -15.64
C GLU A 36 7.73 8.49 -15.91
N LEU A 37 6.80 9.36 -15.52
CA LEU A 37 6.97 10.80 -15.66
C LEU A 37 7.83 11.38 -14.52
N LEU A 38 7.87 10.73 -13.35
CA LEU A 38 8.63 11.20 -12.19
C LEU A 38 10.13 11.32 -12.44
N VAL A 39 10.75 10.27 -13.00
CA VAL A 39 12.21 10.25 -13.27
C VAL A 39 12.61 11.34 -14.27
N LYS A 40 11.74 11.60 -15.23
CA LYS A 40 11.95 12.65 -16.24
C LYS A 40 11.69 14.04 -15.67
N LEU A 41 10.73 14.20 -14.77
CA LEU A 41 10.41 15.46 -14.10
C LEU A 41 11.48 15.87 -13.09
N GLU A 42 12.02 14.93 -12.31
CA GLU A 42 13.10 15.18 -11.35
C GLU A 42 14.35 15.76 -12.04
N SER A 43 14.72 15.18 -13.18
CA SER A 43 15.90 15.59 -13.95
C SER A 43 15.70 16.89 -14.75
N GLN A 44 14.47 17.26 -15.08
CA GLN A 44 14.17 18.40 -15.96
C GLN A 44 13.69 19.65 -15.21
N ASN A 45 12.98 19.52 -14.08
CA ASN A 45 12.39 20.66 -13.39
C ASN A 45 12.09 20.39 -11.90
N GLN A 46 12.99 20.82 -11.02
CA GLN A 46 12.85 20.67 -9.56
C GLN A 46 11.57 21.30 -8.98
N LYS A 47 11.09 22.42 -9.55
CA LYS A 47 9.86 23.07 -9.07
C LYS A 47 8.62 22.23 -9.38
N LEU A 48 8.58 21.66 -10.58
CA LEU A 48 7.47 20.79 -10.98
C LEU A 48 7.50 19.46 -10.21
N PHE A 49 8.69 18.95 -9.92
CA PHE A 49 8.87 17.78 -9.06
C PHE A 49 8.40 18.04 -7.62
N HIS A 50 8.67 19.22 -7.07
CA HIS A 50 8.14 19.63 -5.76
C HIS A 50 6.60 19.63 -5.73
N VAL A 51 5.97 20.28 -6.73
CA VAL A 51 4.50 20.33 -6.85
C VAL A 51 3.90 18.93 -7.00
N TYR A 52 4.58 18.03 -7.73
CA TYR A 52 4.16 16.64 -7.82
C TYR A 52 4.19 15.96 -6.46
N ASN A 53 5.27 16.11 -5.68
CA ASN A 53 5.37 15.47 -4.37
C ASN A 53 4.31 16.00 -3.40
N GLU A 54 4.06 17.30 -3.38
CA GLU A 54 2.96 17.88 -2.60
C GLU A 54 1.60 17.31 -3.02
N TYR A 55 1.38 17.19 -4.33
CA TYR A 55 0.15 16.59 -4.86
C TYR A 55 0.01 15.13 -4.40
N PHE A 56 1.08 14.34 -4.51
CA PHE A 56 1.10 12.95 -4.08
C PHE A 56 0.86 12.79 -2.56
N ASP A 57 1.48 13.63 -1.74
CA ASP A 57 1.27 13.60 -0.29
C ASP A 57 -0.19 13.90 0.05
N LEU A 58 -0.80 14.88 -0.64
CA LEU A 58 -2.22 15.19 -0.51
C LEU A 58 -3.10 14.02 -0.98
N THR A 59 -2.72 13.30 -2.04
CA THR A 59 -3.51 12.15 -2.50
C THR A 59 -3.45 11.00 -1.50
N VAL A 60 -2.30 10.73 -0.89
CA VAL A 60 -2.16 9.72 0.17
C VAL A 60 -3.03 10.08 1.38
N ILE A 61 -2.96 11.33 1.85
CA ILE A 61 -3.77 11.80 2.98
C ILE A 61 -5.26 11.65 2.67
N LEU A 62 -5.69 12.09 1.49
CA LEU A 62 -7.09 12.05 1.10
C LEU A 62 -7.60 10.60 0.95
N LEU A 63 -6.77 9.68 0.44
CA LEU A 63 -7.11 8.26 0.38
C LEU A 63 -7.26 7.65 1.78
N ASP A 64 -6.34 7.94 2.72
CA ASP A 64 -6.49 7.49 4.11
C ASP A 64 -7.78 8.02 4.75
N LYS A 65 -8.09 9.31 4.56
CA LYS A 65 -9.33 9.90 5.08
C LYS A 65 -10.57 9.28 4.45
N LEU A 66 -10.53 9.00 3.15
CA LEU A 66 -11.63 8.36 2.45
C LEU A 66 -11.89 6.95 2.96
N ILE A 67 -10.81 6.16 3.17
CA ILE A 67 -10.90 4.83 3.79
C ILE A 67 -11.54 4.93 5.17
N VAL A 68 -11.07 5.86 6.02
CA VAL A 68 -11.62 6.05 7.38
C VAL A 68 -13.10 6.44 7.34
N VAL A 69 -13.49 7.37 6.46
CA VAL A 69 -14.90 7.77 6.31
C VAL A 69 -15.74 6.57 5.91
N ILE A 70 -15.27 5.77 4.95
CA ILE A 70 -15.98 4.58 4.48
C ILE A 70 -16.11 3.56 5.60
N GLU A 71 -15.04 3.25 6.33
CA GLU A 71 -15.11 2.39 7.51
C GLU A 71 -16.10 2.92 8.55
N GLN A 72 -16.07 4.21 8.88
CA GLN A 72 -17.02 4.76 9.85
C GLN A 72 -18.47 4.65 9.37
N THR A 73 -18.72 4.85 8.07
CA THR A 73 -20.06 4.69 7.51
C THR A 73 -20.54 3.25 7.51
N THR A 74 -19.66 2.26 7.29
CA THR A 74 -20.04 0.83 7.35
C THR A 74 -20.33 0.37 8.77
N TRP A 75 -19.65 0.92 9.79
CA TRP A 75 -19.94 0.62 11.18
C TRP A 75 -21.31 1.12 11.64
N VAL A 76 -21.77 2.25 11.10
CA VAL A 76 -23.08 2.85 11.42
C VAL A 76 -24.23 2.12 10.70
N ILE A 77 -23.99 1.61 9.49
CA ILE A 77 -25.01 0.97 8.66
C ILE A 77 -24.76 -0.56 8.67
N LYS A 78 -25.19 -1.23 9.75
CA LYS A 78 -24.98 -2.67 9.96
C LYS A 78 -25.69 -3.59 8.95
N GLU A 79 -26.68 -3.08 8.23
CA GLU A 79 -27.44 -3.83 7.21
C GLU A 79 -27.38 -3.04 5.90
N ASN A 80 -26.73 -3.59 4.88
CA ASN A 80 -26.50 -3.02 3.53
C ASN A 80 -25.34 -2.01 3.36
N ALA A 81 -24.18 -2.27 3.97
CA ALA A 81 -22.95 -1.52 3.64
C ALA A 81 -22.46 -1.87 2.21
N ILE A 82 -22.97 -1.15 1.21
CA ILE A 82 -22.57 -1.27 -0.21
C ILE A 82 -21.14 -0.74 -0.43
N LEU A 83 -20.71 0.22 0.39
CA LEU A 83 -19.39 0.86 0.32
C LEU A 83 -18.47 0.24 1.37
N SER A 84 -17.74 -0.82 1.03
CA SER A 84 -16.63 -1.30 1.86
C SER A 84 -15.30 -0.70 1.40
N SER A 85 -14.28 -0.73 2.25
CA SER A 85 -12.90 -0.41 1.85
C SER A 85 -12.42 -1.27 0.68
N VAL A 86 -12.87 -2.52 0.63
CA VAL A 86 -12.61 -3.47 -0.46
C VAL A 86 -13.10 -2.92 -1.79
N TRP A 87 -14.22 -2.20 -1.83
CA TRP A 87 -14.69 -1.59 -3.08
C TRP A 87 -13.77 -0.47 -3.58
N ILE A 88 -13.27 0.42 -2.71
CA ILE A 88 -12.31 1.47 -3.13
C ILE A 88 -11.09 0.82 -3.79
N ILE A 89 -10.67 -0.30 -3.23
CA ILE A 89 -9.52 -1.10 -3.66
C ILE A 89 -9.77 -1.79 -4.99
N GLU A 90 -10.89 -2.50 -5.16
CA GLU A 90 -11.26 -3.13 -6.44
C GLU A 90 -11.48 -2.08 -7.54
N TYR A 91 -12.06 -0.95 -7.18
CA TYR A 91 -12.23 0.15 -8.10
C TYR A 91 -10.88 0.79 -8.49
N ALA A 92 -9.95 0.93 -7.54
CA ALA A 92 -8.57 1.35 -7.80
C ALA A 92 -7.86 0.38 -8.77
N LYS A 93 -8.00 -0.94 -8.57
CA LYS A 93 -7.50 -1.97 -9.50
C LYS A 93 -8.09 -1.81 -10.91
N SER A 94 -9.40 -1.53 -11.01
CA SER A 94 -10.11 -1.48 -12.29
C SER A 94 -9.78 -0.26 -13.16
N LEU A 95 -9.31 0.82 -12.55
CA LEU A 95 -9.07 2.07 -13.25
C LEU A 95 -7.62 2.31 -13.65
N LEU A 96 -6.64 1.80 -12.88
CA LEU A 96 -5.30 2.36 -12.84
C LEU A 96 -4.21 1.31 -12.60
N SER A 97 -2.96 1.68 -12.89
CA SER A 97 -1.78 0.95 -12.44
C SER A 97 -1.62 1.13 -10.93
N LEU A 98 -2.46 0.43 -10.15
CA LEU A 98 -2.34 0.35 -8.70
C LEU A 98 -0.91 -0.04 -8.28
N ASP A 99 -0.24 -0.85 -9.10
CA ASP A 99 1.16 -1.22 -8.94
C ASP A 99 2.09 0.00 -8.89
N GLY A 100 1.96 0.96 -9.82
CA GLY A 100 2.79 2.18 -9.84
C GLY A 100 2.54 3.09 -8.63
N TYR A 101 1.31 3.14 -8.14
CA TYR A 101 0.96 3.88 -6.92
C TYR A 101 1.57 3.21 -5.68
N ILE A 102 1.45 1.88 -5.57
CA ILE A 102 2.08 1.09 -4.50
C ILE A 102 3.59 1.30 -4.54
N GLU A 103 4.20 1.19 -5.71
CA GLU A 103 5.64 1.39 -5.91
C GLU A 103 6.09 2.77 -5.40
N THR A 104 5.32 3.82 -5.72
CA THR A 104 5.62 5.20 -5.32
C THR A 104 5.49 5.39 -3.80
N ILE A 105 4.42 4.90 -3.18
CA ILE A 105 4.25 4.94 -1.71
C ILE A 105 5.38 4.18 -1.02
N THR A 106 5.67 2.97 -1.50
CA THR A 106 6.69 2.12 -0.89
C THR A 106 8.09 2.73 -1.00
N LYS A 107 8.44 3.30 -2.15
CA LYS A 107 9.70 4.04 -2.32
C LYS A 107 9.79 5.22 -1.36
N SER A 108 8.73 6.04 -1.26
CA SER A 108 8.70 7.19 -0.33
C SER A 108 8.92 6.78 1.13
N ILE A 109 8.29 5.68 1.57
CA ILE A 109 8.51 5.11 2.91
C ILE A 109 9.96 4.65 3.06
N ILE A 110 10.50 3.86 2.13
CA ILE A 110 11.87 3.35 2.20
C ILE A 110 12.89 4.50 2.22
N ASP A 111 12.71 5.51 1.37
CA ASP A 111 13.60 6.66 1.28
C ASP A 111 13.66 7.44 2.58
N THR A 112 12.56 7.47 3.34
CA THR A 112 12.52 8.06 4.69
C THR A 112 13.46 7.35 5.67
N PHE A 113 13.76 6.07 5.48
CA PHE A 113 14.61 5.27 6.38
C PHE A 113 15.98 4.90 5.81
N LYS A 114 16.31 5.33 4.58
CA LYS A 114 17.63 5.10 4.00
C LYS A 114 18.73 5.75 4.86
N PRO A 115 19.95 5.18 4.91
CA PRO A 115 21.05 5.70 5.74
C PRO A 115 21.42 7.17 5.46
N ASN A 116 21.22 7.63 4.23
CA ASN A 116 21.53 8.99 3.80
C ASN A 116 20.39 9.99 4.03
N SER A 117 19.26 9.53 4.60
CA SER A 117 18.10 10.39 4.87
C SER A 117 18.26 11.17 6.17
N THR A 118 17.64 12.35 6.24
CA THR A 118 17.74 13.27 7.38
C THR A 118 17.35 12.58 8.69
N ILE A 119 18.26 12.47 9.67
CA ILE A 119 18.02 11.71 10.91
C ILE A 119 16.80 12.20 11.68
N HIS A 120 16.56 13.52 11.70
CA HIS A 120 15.42 14.14 12.34
C HIS A 120 14.25 14.30 11.36
N LEU A 121 13.08 13.74 11.71
CA LEU A 121 11.87 13.90 10.92
C LEU A 121 11.08 15.09 11.47
N ASN A 122 10.80 16.09 10.62
CA ASN A 122 9.94 17.19 11.02
C ASN A 122 8.48 16.68 11.21
N PRO A 123 7.62 17.42 11.94
CA PRO A 123 6.25 16.98 12.20
C PRO A 123 5.40 16.75 10.94
N GLU A 124 5.60 17.55 9.90
CA GLU A 124 4.87 17.43 8.64
C GLU A 124 5.19 16.11 7.93
N CYS A 125 6.48 15.76 7.82
CA CYS A 125 6.92 14.49 7.24
C CYS A 125 6.46 13.29 8.08
N SER A 126 6.41 13.41 9.41
CA SER A 126 5.87 12.34 10.26
C SER A 126 4.39 12.07 9.99
N ILE A 127 3.59 13.13 9.80
CA ILE A 127 2.17 13.02 9.46
C ILE A 127 2.00 12.34 8.10
N ILE A 128 2.79 12.74 7.10
CA ILE A 128 2.78 12.12 5.77
C ILE A 128 3.13 10.64 5.88
N LEU A 129 4.22 10.30 6.57
CA LEU A 129 4.63 8.91 6.78
C LEU A 129 3.54 8.09 7.48
N TYR A 130 2.86 8.66 8.48
CA TYR A 130 1.73 8.01 9.13
C TYR A 130 0.62 7.64 8.15
N HIS A 131 0.25 8.56 7.26
CA HIS A 131 -0.78 8.28 6.24
C HIS A 131 -0.28 7.25 5.21
N GLN A 132 0.96 7.36 4.73
CA GLN A 132 1.56 6.41 3.79
C GLN A 132 1.59 4.99 4.34
N VAL A 133 2.08 4.81 5.57
CA VAL A 133 2.19 3.49 6.22
C VAL A 133 0.80 2.89 6.49
N LYS A 134 -0.20 3.71 6.86
CA LYS A 134 -1.58 3.24 7.01
C LYS A 134 -2.21 2.79 5.71
N VAL A 135 -2.09 3.59 4.65
CA VAL A 135 -2.59 3.25 3.32
C VAL A 135 -1.92 1.96 2.85
N LEU A 136 -0.58 1.86 2.93
CA LEU A 136 0.15 0.67 2.51
C LEU A 136 -0.30 -0.58 3.29
N LYS A 137 -0.47 -0.47 4.61
CA LYS A 137 -1.02 -1.59 5.41
C LYS A 137 -2.40 -2.01 4.91
N ARG A 138 -3.28 -1.06 4.62
CA ARG A 138 -4.63 -1.39 4.15
C ARG A 138 -4.60 -2.07 2.78
N LEU A 139 -3.76 -1.57 1.89
CA LEU A 139 -3.55 -2.17 0.58
C LEU A 139 -3.04 -3.62 0.72
N ILE A 140 -2.06 -3.86 1.60
CA ILE A 140 -1.55 -5.20 1.91
C ILE A 140 -2.64 -6.14 2.45
N GLN A 141 -3.58 -5.62 3.23
CA GLN A 141 -4.61 -6.43 3.89
C GLN A 141 -5.77 -6.79 2.98
N GLU A 142 -6.11 -5.92 2.03
CA GLU A 142 -7.39 -6.02 1.30
C GLU A 142 -7.25 -6.03 -0.22
N VAL A 143 -6.04 -5.80 -0.76
CA VAL A 143 -5.76 -5.92 -2.19
C VAL A 143 -4.97 -7.20 -2.43
N ASP A 144 -5.60 -8.19 -3.07
CA ASP A 144 -4.89 -9.39 -3.51
C ASP A 144 -3.71 -9.06 -4.43
N GLY A 145 -2.60 -9.79 -4.26
CA GLY A 145 -1.38 -9.64 -5.05
C GLY A 145 -0.42 -8.54 -4.58
N VAL A 146 -0.84 -7.61 -3.71
CA VAL A 146 0.05 -6.52 -3.24
C VAL A 146 1.22 -7.06 -2.42
N LYS A 147 0.99 -8.07 -1.58
CA LYS A 147 2.07 -8.72 -0.83
C LYS A 147 3.09 -9.34 -1.78
N GLU A 148 2.63 -10.01 -2.83
CA GLU A 148 3.46 -10.64 -3.84
C GLU A 148 4.24 -9.59 -4.65
N THR A 149 3.59 -8.51 -5.09
CA THR A 149 4.24 -7.39 -5.78
C THR A 149 5.35 -6.79 -4.91
N LEU A 150 5.06 -6.46 -3.64
CA LEU A 150 6.04 -5.91 -2.71
C LEU A 150 7.18 -6.87 -2.41
N ARG A 151 6.91 -8.17 -2.27
CA ARG A 151 7.96 -9.18 -2.11
C ARG A 151 8.82 -9.33 -3.35
N SER A 152 8.25 -9.21 -4.54
CA SER A 152 9.00 -9.36 -5.79
C SER A 152 9.91 -8.15 -6.07
N GLN A 153 9.47 -6.94 -5.71
CA GLN A 153 10.14 -5.70 -6.08
C GLN A 153 10.97 -5.06 -4.96
N PHE A 154 10.55 -5.22 -3.70
CA PHE A 154 11.09 -4.45 -2.58
C PHE A 154 11.61 -5.31 -1.42
N TYR A 155 11.61 -6.64 -1.53
CA TYR A 155 11.93 -7.53 -0.40
C TYR A 155 13.30 -7.24 0.22
N GLU A 156 14.31 -6.96 -0.61
CA GLU A 156 15.65 -6.61 -0.12
C GLU A 156 15.63 -5.27 0.62
N GLU A 157 14.96 -4.26 0.08
CA GLU A 157 14.82 -2.94 0.70
C GLU A 157 14.10 -3.01 2.04
N PHE A 158 13.06 -3.84 2.16
CA PHE A 158 12.39 -4.10 3.44
C PHE A 158 13.34 -4.76 4.45
N LEU A 159 14.19 -5.68 4.01
CA LEU A 159 15.18 -6.34 4.90
C LEU A 159 16.32 -5.42 5.32
N TYR A 160 16.82 -4.58 4.41
CA TYR A 160 18.04 -3.79 4.63
C TYR A 160 17.77 -2.38 5.17
N TYR A 161 16.74 -1.70 4.67
CA TYR A 161 16.48 -0.31 5.03
C TYR A 161 15.45 -0.17 6.16
N LEU A 162 14.49 -1.08 6.26
CA LEU A 162 13.43 -1.04 7.28
C LEU A 162 13.74 -1.96 8.47
N THR A 163 14.97 -1.92 8.97
CA THR A 163 15.36 -2.65 10.18
C THR A 163 14.87 -1.95 11.44
N VAL A 164 14.70 -2.70 12.54
CA VAL A 164 14.39 -2.14 13.87
C VAL A 164 15.39 -1.05 14.26
N SER A 165 16.66 -1.21 13.88
CA SER A 165 17.71 -0.21 14.12
C SER A 165 17.51 1.05 13.27
N SER A 166 17.29 0.92 11.96
CA SER A 166 17.05 2.07 11.06
C SER A 166 15.84 2.88 11.50
N ILE A 167 14.79 2.19 11.92
CA ILE A 167 13.53 2.78 12.34
C ILE A 167 13.70 3.50 13.69
N ASN A 168 14.38 2.90 14.66
CA ASN A 168 14.61 3.50 15.98
C ASN A 168 15.62 4.65 15.95
N ASN A 169 16.57 4.62 15.00
CA ASN A 169 17.55 5.69 14.81
C ASN A 169 16.92 6.94 14.19
N LYS A 170 15.68 6.85 13.66
CA LYS A 170 14.95 8.00 13.16
C LYS A 170 14.38 8.80 14.32
N ASP A 171 14.86 10.02 14.48
CA ASP A 171 14.43 10.90 15.56
C ASP A 171 13.06 11.50 15.24
N MET A 172 12.04 10.88 15.84
CA MET A 172 10.63 11.30 15.87
C MET A 172 10.18 11.58 17.31
N THR A 173 11.12 11.86 18.23
CA THR A 173 10.92 11.76 19.69
C THR A 173 9.85 12.68 20.28
N CYS A 174 9.42 13.73 19.57
CA CYS A 174 8.36 14.62 20.03
C CYS A 174 6.98 14.33 19.41
N ASP A 175 6.83 13.24 18.66
CA ASP A 175 5.61 13.01 17.88
C ASP A 175 4.66 11.97 18.50
N PRO A 176 3.43 12.33 18.90
CA PRO A 176 2.43 11.39 19.43
C PRO A 176 2.08 10.24 18.46
N ILE A 177 2.31 10.39 17.15
CA ILE A 177 2.02 9.35 16.16
C ILE A 177 3.16 8.34 15.97
N ARG A 178 4.35 8.57 16.56
CA ARG A 178 5.52 7.69 16.42
C ARG A 178 5.19 6.23 16.69
N GLU A 179 4.64 5.92 17.86
CA GLU A 179 4.32 4.54 18.26
C GLU A 179 3.36 3.85 17.28
N ILE A 180 2.45 4.61 16.67
CA ILE A 180 1.51 4.07 15.69
C ILE A 180 2.23 3.75 14.38
N ILE A 181 3.11 4.65 13.91
CA ILE A 181 3.94 4.42 12.72
C ILE A 181 4.78 3.16 12.91
N LEU A 182 5.49 3.06 14.05
CA LEU A 182 6.37 1.93 14.36
C LEU A 182 5.63 0.59 14.33
N LYS A 183 4.53 0.48 15.07
CA LYS A 183 3.74 -0.76 15.12
C LYS A 183 3.16 -1.13 13.75
N THR A 184 2.78 -0.12 12.97
CA THR A 184 2.22 -0.34 11.64
C THR A 184 3.30 -0.81 10.66
N LEU A 185 4.50 -0.22 10.72
CA LEU A 185 5.66 -0.66 9.94
C LEU A 185 6.11 -2.07 10.33
N GLU A 186 6.24 -2.37 11.62
CA GLU A 186 6.59 -3.73 12.09
C GLU A 186 5.63 -4.79 11.56
N HIS A 187 4.34 -4.48 11.54
CA HIS A 187 3.32 -5.36 10.95
C HIS A 187 3.53 -5.55 9.45
N ILE A 188 3.74 -4.46 8.69
CA ILE A 188 3.99 -4.52 7.25
C ILE A 188 5.24 -5.33 6.94
N ILE A 189 6.35 -5.05 7.64
CA ILE A 189 7.62 -5.75 7.47
C ILE A 189 7.43 -7.24 7.73
N LYS A 190 6.72 -7.60 8.80
CA LYS A 190 6.41 -8.99 9.11
C LYS A 190 5.60 -9.66 7.99
N GLU A 191 4.55 -9.02 7.50
CA GLU A 191 3.72 -9.57 6.41
C GLU A 191 4.52 -9.80 5.12
N ILE A 192 5.44 -8.89 4.78
CA ILE A 192 6.24 -8.98 3.55
C ILE A 192 7.38 -10.00 3.71
N THR A 193 8.10 -9.97 4.84
CA THR A 193 9.30 -10.79 5.05
C THR A 193 9.01 -12.22 5.49
N GLN A 194 7.82 -12.50 6.05
CA GLN A 194 7.41 -13.88 6.33
C GLN A 194 7.16 -14.63 5.02
N ARG A 195 8.03 -15.60 4.72
CA ARG A 195 7.84 -16.50 3.57
C ARG A 195 6.57 -17.34 3.76
N PRO A 196 5.75 -17.56 2.72
CA PRO A 196 4.75 -18.60 2.77
C PRO A 196 5.44 -19.97 2.93
N PHE A 197 4.99 -20.76 3.90
CA PHE A 197 5.37 -22.17 4.03
C PHE A 197 4.74 -22.97 2.88
N SER A 198 5.38 -23.01 1.72
CA SER A 198 5.10 -24.04 0.70
C SER A 198 6.26 -24.13 -0.28
N LEU A 199 7.12 -25.11 -0.04
CA LEU A 199 7.89 -25.93 -1.00
C LEU A 199 8.97 -26.68 -0.21
N GLN A 200 8.55 -27.55 0.71
CA GLN A 200 9.34 -28.75 0.94
C GLN A 200 9.08 -29.66 -0.24
N THR A 201 10.08 -29.67 -1.12
CA THR A 201 10.24 -30.58 -2.24
C THR A 201 9.71 -31.97 -1.94
N THR A 202 8.72 -32.40 -2.73
CA THR A 202 8.56 -33.80 -3.12
C THR A 202 9.85 -34.21 -3.84
N LYS A 203 10.89 -34.55 -3.09
CA LYS A 203 12.00 -35.33 -3.63
C LYS A 203 11.56 -36.78 -3.62
N GLN A 204 11.30 -37.26 -4.82
CA GLN A 204 11.39 -38.65 -5.24
C GLN A 204 12.29 -39.49 -4.32
N SER A 205 11.70 -40.48 -3.67
CA SER A 205 12.33 -41.78 -3.43
C SER A 205 11.55 -42.80 -4.23
N ILE A 206 11.75 -42.74 -5.55
CA ILE A 206 11.50 -43.86 -6.45
C ILE A 206 12.76 -44.73 -6.42
N ASN A 207 12.53 -46.01 -6.12
CA ASN A 207 13.36 -47.20 -6.35
C ASN A 207 14.55 -47.47 -5.42
N LEU A 208 14.37 -48.53 -4.63
CA LEU A 208 15.21 -49.74 -4.69
C LEU A 208 14.38 -50.93 -4.14
N SER A 209 13.45 -51.41 -4.95
CA SER A 209 13.12 -52.84 -4.99
C SER A 209 13.86 -53.41 -6.19
N ASP A 210 14.96 -54.12 -5.93
CA ASP A 210 15.39 -55.34 -6.63
C ASP A 210 16.86 -55.62 -6.32
N SER A 211 17.10 -56.58 -5.44
CA SER A 211 17.99 -57.72 -5.71
C SER A 211 17.96 -58.67 -4.50
N SER A 212 17.14 -59.70 -4.63
CA SER A 212 17.20 -60.96 -3.92
C SER A 212 18.59 -61.61 -4.00
N SER A 213 19.09 -62.10 -2.86
CA SER A 213 19.84 -63.36 -2.69
C SER A 213 19.89 -63.70 -1.21
#